data_AF-A0A1H4SFI4-F1
#
_entry.id   AF-A0A1H4SFI4-F1
#
_cell.length_a   1.000
_cell.length_b   1.000
_cell.length_c   1.000
_cell.angle_alpha   90.00
_cell.angle_beta   90.00
_cell.angle_gamma   90.00
#
_symmetry.space_group_name_H-M   'P 1'
#
loop_
_entity.id
_entity.type
_entity.pdbx_description
1 polymer ?
#
loop_
_entity_poly.entity_id
_entity_poly.type
_entity_poly.pdbx_seq_one_letter_code
_entity_poly.pdbx_strand_id
1 'polypeptide(L)' 'MSTWSEPQPDSRFAVVGGLRIHYKRAGGGPALVLLHGSASSLQHFDSVADLLSKSFDVIRPDLLRLHR' A
#
# COMPACT_ATOMS: atom_id res chain seq x y z
N MET A 1 11.23 16.67 -4.67
CA MET A 1 10.27 16.18 -5.68
C MET A 1 10.51 14.70 -5.85
N SER A 2 9.66 13.86 -5.25
CA SER A 2 9.78 12.41 -5.36
C SER A 2 9.36 11.99 -6.77
N THR A 3 10.23 11.27 -7.47
CA THR A 3 9.92 10.64 -8.75
C THR A 3 8.98 9.47 -8.48
N TRP A 4 7.71 9.66 -8.83
CA TRP A 4 6.58 8.75 -8.54
C TRP A 4 6.67 7.36 -9.20
N SER A 5 7.66 7.16 -10.07
CA SER A 5 7.89 5.93 -10.82
C SER A 5 8.79 4.94 -10.09
N GLU A 6 9.55 5.39 -9.09
CA GLU A 6 10.56 4.57 -8.42
C GLU A 6 10.09 4.07 -7.04
N PRO A 7 10.55 2.87 -6.63
CA PRO A 7 10.34 2.39 -5.27
C PRO A 7 10.86 3.39 -4.24
N GLN A 8 10.04 3.69 -3.23
CA GLN A 8 10.41 4.50 -2.09
C GLN A 8 11.12 3.63 -1.03
N PRO A 9 11.84 4.21 -0.06
CA PRO A 9 12.53 3.43 0.97
C PRO A 9 11.62 2.47 1.77
N ASP A 10 10.33 2.78 1.86
CA ASP A 10 9.30 1.99 2.53
C ASP A 10 8.49 1.10 1.58
N SER A 11 8.82 1.07 0.29
CA SER A 11 8.22 0.19 -0.69
C SER A 11 8.52 -1.27 -0.37
N ARG A 12 7.46 -2.09 -0.35
CA ARG A 12 7.55 -3.54 -0.19
C ARG A 12 6.87 -4.23 -1.37
N PHE A 13 7.28 -5.46 -1.65
CA PHE A 13 6.74 -6.25 -2.75
C PHE A 13 6.46 -7.69 -2.31
N ALA A 14 5.34 -8.24 -2.77
CA ALA A 14 4.98 -9.64 -2.56
C ALA A 14 4.51 -10.27 -3.88
N VAL A 15 4.79 -11.56 -4.07
CA VAL A 15 4.26 -12.32 -5.21
C VAL A 15 3.02 -13.07 -4.74
N VAL A 16 1.87 -12.77 -5.33
CA VAL A 16 0.58 -13.41 -5.02
C VAL A 16 -0.06 -13.87 -6.33
N GLY A 17 -0.30 -15.17 -6.47
CA GLY A 17 -0.87 -15.72 -7.71
C GLY A 17 -0.04 -15.40 -8.97
N GLY A 18 1.28 -15.29 -8.84
CA GLY A 18 2.19 -14.93 -9.94
C GLY A 18 2.30 -13.44 -10.23
N LEU A 19 1.52 -12.59 -9.55
CA LEU A 19 1.57 -11.13 -9.69
C LEU A 19 2.48 -10.50 -8.63
N ARG A 20 3.38 -9.62 -9.05
CA ARG A 20 4.22 -8.83 -8.14
C ARG A 20 3.44 -7.59 -7.69
N ILE A 21 2.97 -7.60 -6.45
CA ILE A 21 2.16 -6.54 -5.85
C ILE A 21 3.07 -5.62 -5.03
N HIS A 22 3.02 -4.32 -5.31
CA HIS A 22 3.62 -3.29 -4.47
C HIS A 22 2.70 -2.97 -3.29
N TYR A 23 3.25 -2.81 -2.09
CA TYR A 23 2.49 -2.41 -0.92
C TYR A 23 3.36 -1.63 0.07
N LYS A 24 2.71 -0.87 0.94
CA LYS A 24 3.33 -0.26 2.12
C LYS A 24 2.74 -0.84 3.41
N ARG A 25 3.54 -0.89 4.47
CA ARG A 25 3.14 -1.39 5.79
C ARG A 25 3.69 -0.51 6.90
N ALA A 26 2.86 -0.12 7.86
CA ALA A 26 3.24 0.74 8.98
C ALA A 26 2.49 0.37 10.26
N GLY A 27 3.13 0.58 11.41
CA GLY A 27 2.55 0.31 12.73
C GLY A 27 2.75 -1.11 13.22
N GLY A 28 1.87 -1.52 14.13
CA GLY A 28 1.86 -2.83 14.77
C GLY A 28 0.53 -3.07 15.50
N GLY A 29 0.22 -4.33 15.83
CA GLY A 29 -1.08 -4.71 16.39
C GLY A 29 -1.93 -5.49 15.39
N PRO A 30 -3.27 -5.48 15.52
CA PRO A 30 -4.16 -6.18 14.59
C PRO A 30 -3.99 -5.67 13.15
N ALA A 31 -4.05 -6.59 12.19
CA ALA A 31 -3.89 -6.24 10.79
C ALA A 31 -5.10 -5.47 10.25
N LEU A 32 -4.84 -4.37 9.54
CA LEU A 32 -5.85 -3.57 8.85
C LEU A 32 -5.43 -3.32 7.41
N VAL A 33 -6.24 -3.76 6.45
CA VAL A 33 -5.97 -3.60 5.02
C VAL A 33 -6.78 -2.43 4.46
N LEU A 34 -6.11 -1.44 3.88
CA LEU A 34 -6.77 -0.32 3.19
C LEU A 34 -6.74 -0.56 1.68
N LEU A 35 -7.92 -0.75 1.10
CA LEU A 35 -8.10 -0.99 -0.34
C LEU A 35 -8.59 0.30 -1.01
N HIS A 36 -7.84 0.75 -2.02
CA HIS A 36 -8.26 1.89 -2.82
C HIS A 36 -9.23 1.46 -3.93
N GLY A 37 -10.03 2.39 -4.43
CA GLY A 37 -10.92 2.17 -5.56
C GLY A 37 -10.21 2.25 -6.93
N SER A 38 -11.00 2.14 -8.00
CA SER A 38 -10.53 2.29 -9.38
C SER A 38 -9.86 3.64 -9.64
N ALA A 39 -8.81 3.65 -10.49
CA ALA A 39 -8.03 4.84 -10.85
C ALA A 39 -7.45 5.62 -9.65
N SER A 40 -7.28 4.92 -8.54
CA SER A 40 -6.64 5.40 -7.32
C SER A 40 -5.39 4.56 -7.04
N SER A 41 -4.65 4.94 -6.01
CA SER A 41 -3.41 4.30 -5.59
C SER A 41 -3.26 4.40 -4.08
N LEU A 42 -2.31 3.66 -3.51
CA LEU A 42 -2.12 3.57 -2.05
C LEU A 42 -1.79 4.92 -1.38
N GLN A 43 -1.31 5.90 -2.13
CA GLN A 43 -0.88 7.22 -1.62
C GLN A 43 -2.04 8.03 -1.07
N HIS A 44 -3.27 7.82 -1.55
CA HIS A 44 -4.45 8.50 -0.99
C HIS A 44 -4.70 8.15 0.48
N PHE A 45 -4.08 7.08 0.98
CA PHE A 45 -4.18 6.68 2.37
C PHE A 45 -2.99 7.11 3.23
N ASP A 46 -2.03 7.91 2.75
CA ASP A 46 -0.84 8.25 3.56
C ASP A 46 -1.23 8.87 4.92
N SER A 47 -2.01 9.94 4.93
CA SER A 47 -2.46 10.58 6.18
C SER A 47 -3.34 9.67 7.05
N VAL A 48 -4.13 8.79 6.42
CA VAL A 48 -4.98 7.83 7.12
C VAL A 48 -4.13 6.74 7.78
N ALA A 49 -3.09 6.26 7.09
CA ALA A 49 -2.17 5.27 7.60
C ALA A 49 -1.36 5.79 8.78
N ASP A 50 -0.93 7.05 8.74
CA ASP A 50 -0.19 7.68 9.83
C ASP A 50 -1.02 7.73 11.13
N LEU A 51 -2.33 7.97 11.01
CA LEU A 51 -3.24 7.95 12.16
C LEU A 51 -3.49 6.54 12.69
N LEU A 52 -3.78 5.59 11.79
CA LEU A 52 -4.18 4.22 12.16
C LEU A 52 -3.00 3.35 12.62
N SER A 53 -1.79 3.63 12.13
CA SER A 53 -0.57 2.89 12.49
C SER A 53 -0.20 2.95 13.98
N LYS A 54 -0.79 3.89 14.72
CA LYS A 54 -0.66 3.99 16.18
C LYS A 54 -1.27 2.80 16.93
N SER A 55 -2.25 2.12 16.32
CA SER A 55 -3.02 1.04 16.94
C SER A 55 -3.11 -0.23 16.09
N PHE A 56 -2.80 -0.14 14.80
CA PHE A 56 -2.94 -1.23 13.84
C PHE A 56 -1.66 -1.45 13.05
N ASP A 57 -1.52 -2.69 12.57
CA ASP A 57 -0.60 -3.01 11.48
C ASP A 57 -1.28 -2.72 10.14
N VAL A 58 -1.05 -1.52 9.61
CA VAL A 58 -1.74 -1.01 8.43
C VAL A 58 -1.02 -1.47 7.17
N ILE A 59 -1.74 -2.18 6.30
CA ILE A 59 -1.22 -2.73 5.02
C ILE A 59 -1.98 -2.08 3.87
N ARG A 60 -1.24 -1.50 2.92
CA ARG A 60 -1.81 -0.73 1.79
C ARG A 60 -1.22 -1.21 0.46
N PRO A 61 -1.88 -2.13 -0.26
CA PRO A 61 -1.43 -2.58 -1.57
C PRO A 61 -1.81 -1.57 -2.67
N ASP A 62 -0.94 -1.42 -3.67
CA ASP A 62 -1.32 -0.89 -4.97
C ASP A 62 -2.00 -2.00 -5.76
N LEU A 63 -3.32 -1.90 -5.92
CA LEU A 63 -4.10 -2.86 -6.66
C LEU A 63 -3.81 -2.69 -8.14
N LEU A 64 -3.33 -3.77 -8.77
CA LEU A 64 -3.05 -3.79 -10.19
C LEU A 64 -4.35 -3.52 -10.97
N ARG A 65 -4.28 -2.60 -11.93
CA ARG A 65 -5.32 -2.48 -12.94
C ARG A 65 -5.19 -3.70 -13.86
N LEU A 66 -6.10 -4.66 -13.75
CA LEU A 66 -6.23 -5.77 -14.69
C LEU A 66 -6.59 -5.20 -16.07
N HIS A 67 -5.58 -4.94 -16.90
CA HIS A 67 -5.76 -5.00 -18.35
C HIS A 67 -5.48 -6.46 -18.73
N ARG A 68 -6.50 -7.12 -19.29
CA ARG A 68 -6.35 -8.44 -19.91
C ARG A 68 -5.28 -8.42 -20.99
#